data_AF-A0A847YWE1-F1
#
_entry.id   AF-A0A847YWE1-F1
#
_cell.length_a   1.000
_cell.length_b   1.000
_cell.length_c   1.000
_cell.angle_alpha   90.00
_cell.angle_beta   90.00
_cell.angle_gamma   90.00
#
_symmetry.space_group_name_H-M   'P 1'
#
loop_
_entity.id
_entity.type
_entity.pdbx_description
1 polymer ?
#
loop_
_entity_poly.entity_id
_entity_poly.type
_entity_poly.pdbx_seq_one_letter_code
_entity_poly.pdbx_strand_id
1 'polypeptide(L)'
;MTDKPCCGDSPEAPIGKDDQTIEDWLACLDDLPAYVAHLPAGHIKPIYGDEIWVDAYGKHLTQEEFKLRHGVDPALAWEAIKQYRKTHGKGVRILKG
;
A
#
# COMPACT_ATOMS: atom_id res chain seq x y z
N MET A 1 29.76 22.54 -0.15
CA MET A 1 29.29 21.56 0.86
C MET A 1 27.86 21.25 0.49
N THR A 2 27.58 19.96 0.31
CA THR A 2 26.49 19.37 -0.48
C THR A 2 25.10 19.96 -0.21
N ASP A 3 24.54 20.61 -1.24
CA ASP A 3 23.11 20.84 -1.41
C ASP A 3 22.38 19.50 -1.42
N LYS A 4 21.41 19.40 -0.51
CA LYS A 4 20.53 18.26 -0.33
C LYS A 4 19.28 18.50 -1.20
N PRO A 5 18.97 17.69 -2.22
CA PRO A 5 17.65 17.75 -2.83
C PRO A 5 16.64 17.09 -1.88
N CYS A 6 16.02 17.91 -1.04
CA CYS A 6 14.80 17.56 -0.32
C CYS A 6 13.62 17.74 -1.27
N CYS A 7 12.98 16.63 -1.66
CA CYS A 7 11.60 16.57 -2.13
C CYS A 7 11.22 17.65 -3.16
N GLY A 8 11.57 17.44 -4.43
CA GLY A 8 11.10 18.31 -5.51
C GLY A 8 11.96 18.12 -6.74
N ASP A 9 11.67 17.05 -7.48
CA ASP A 9 11.94 16.85 -8.92
C ASP A 9 11.60 15.39 -9.26
N SER A 10 10.40 14.95 -8.86
CA SER A 10 9.74 13.97 -9.73
C SER A 10 9.18 14.83 -10.84
N PRO A 11 9.49 14.59 -12.13
CA PRO A 11 8.76 15.25 -13.20
C PRO A 11 7.30 15.03 -12.88
N GLU A 12 6.54 16.13 -12.78
CA GLU A 12 5.10 16.08 -12.59
C GLU A 12 4.60 15.02 -13.56
N ALA A 13 4.13 13.88 -13.03
CA ALA A 13 3.46 12.92 -13.86
C ALA A 13 2.40 13.74 -14.60
N PRO A 14 2.36 13.73 -15.93
CA PRO A 14 1.37 14.51 -16.66
C PRO A 14 0.03 14.13 -16.06
N ILE A 15 -0.66 15.11 -15.46
CA ILE A 15 -2.03 14.94 -14.99
C ILE A 15 -2.77 14.45 -16.23
N GLY A 16 -3.10 13.16 -16.22
CA GLY A 16 -3.45 12.42 -17.41
C GLY A 16 -4.60 13.10 -18.14
N LYS A 17 -4.52 13.15 -19.46
CA LYS A 17 -5.73 13.31 -20.29
C LYS A 17 -6.78 12.32 -19.79
N ASP A 18 -8.02 12.78 -19.67
CA ASP A 18 -9.23 12.03 -19.31
C ASP A 18 -9.61 10.90 -20.30
N ASP A 19 -8.62 10.30 -20.99
CA ASP A 19 -8.79 9.26 -22.00
C ASP A 19 -8.26 7.89 -21.53
N GLN A 20 -8.01 7.71 -20.23
CA GLN A 20 -7.63 6.40 -19.69
C GLN A 20 -8.87 5.50 -19.66
N THR A 21 -8.82 4.41 -20.42
CA THR A 21 -9.86 3.40 -20.43
C THR A 21 -9.85 2.61 -19.12
N ILE A 22 -10.93 1.89 -18.80
CA ILE A 22 -10.98 1.03 -17.61
C ILE A 22 -9.86 -0.02 -17.71
N GLU A 23 -9.58 -0.49 -18.91
CA GLU A 23 -8.52 -1.43 -19.24
C GLU A 23 -7.13 -0.88 -18.89
N ASP A 24 -6.87 0.42 -19.11
CA ASP A 24 -5.61 1.07 -18.73
C ASP A 24 -5.43 1.14 -17.21
N TRP A 25 -6.53 1.33 -16.47
CA TRP A 25 -6.52 1.28 -15.01
C TRP A 25 -6.29 -0.13 -14.48
N LEU A 26 -6.90 -1.14 -15.12
CA LEU A 26 -6.77 -2.54 -14.72
C LEU A 26 -5.41 -3.15 -15.10
N ALA A 27 -4.74 -2.63 -16.14
CA ALA A 27 -3.39 -3.06 -16.51
C ALA A 27 -2.36 -2.89 -15.37
N CYS A 28 -2.62 -1.97 -14.43
CA CYS A 28 -1.79 -1.78 -13.23
C CYS A 28 -1.95 -2.91 -12.19
N LEU A 29 -2.97 -3.77 -12.32
CA LEU A 29 -3.26 -4.88 -11.40
C LEU A 29 -2.61 -6.20 -11.84
N ASP A 30 -2.35 -6.36 -13.14
CA ASP A 30 -1.86 -7.62 -13.71
C ASP A 30 -0.37 -7.86 -13.40
N ASP A 31 0.43 -6.80 -13.33
CA ASP A 31 1.87 -6.85 -13.06
C ASP A 31 2.27 -6.00 -11.83
N LEU A 32 1.67 -6.27 -10.67
CA LEU A 32 2.22 -5.72 -9.44
C LEU A 32 3.65 -6.26 -9.23
N PRO A 33 4.64 -5.40 -8.96
CA PRO A 33 5.97 -5.87 -8.59
C PRO A 33 5.89 -6.84 -7.42
N ALA A 34 6.65 -7.93 -7.48
CA ALA A 34 6.59 -9.00 -6.48
C ALA A 34 6.71 -8.49 -5.04
N TYR A 35 7.59 -7.51 -4.81
CA TYR A 35 7.77 -6.91 -3.48
C TYR A 35 6.52 -6.21 -2.93
N VAL A 36 5.60 -5.75 -3.79
CA VAL A 36 4.31 -5.15 -3.40
C VAL A 36 3.24 -6.23 -3.26
N ALA A 37 3.22 -7.20 -4.18
CA ALA A 37 2.24 -8.28 -4.21
C ALA A 37 2.26 -9.18 -2.95
N HIS A 38 3.42 -9.29 -2.28
CA HIS A 38 3.58 -10.06 -1.04
C HIS A 38 3.26 -9.27 0.23
N LEU A 39 3.02 -7.96 0.15
CA LEU A 39 2.72 -7.14 1.32
C LEU A 39 1.21 -7.11 1.60
N PRO A 40 0.81 -7.03 2.88
CA PRO A 40 -0.59 -6.83 3.22
C PRO A 40 -1.04 -5.44 2.76
N ALA A 41 -2.10 -5.41 1.96
CA ALA A 41 -2.77 -4.18 1.53
C ALA A 41 -3.67 -3.63 2.65
N GLY A 42 -4.22 -4.52 3.48
CA GLY A 42 -5.13 -4.15 4.57
C GLY A 42 -5.09 -5.12 5.75
N HIS A 43 -5.54 -4.60 6.89
CA HIS A 43 -5.74 -5.32 8.15
C HIS A 43 -7.06 -4.89 8.77
N ILE A 44 -7.99 -5.82 8.88
CA ILE A 44 -9.30 -5.62 9.48
C ILE A 44 -9.31 -6.38 10.80
N LYS A 45 -9.40 -5.64 11.90
CA LYS A 45 -9.48 -6.19 13.25
C LYS A 45 -10.88 -5.96 13.81
N PRO A 46 -11.79 -6.94 13.72
CA PRO A 46 -13.14 -6.79 14.26
C PRO A 46 -13.11 -6.72 15.79
N ILE A 47 -14.17 -6.15 16.38
CA ILE A 47 -14.33 -6.10 17.86
C ILE A 47 -14.47 -7.53 18.42
N TYR A 48 -15.10 -8.42 17.66
CA TYR A 48 -15.27 -9.83 17.97
C TYR A 48 -14.99 -10.67 16.72
N GLY A 49 -14.29 -11.79 16.89
CA GLY A 49 -13.88 -12.69 15.80
C GLY A 49 -12.40 -12.57 15.43
N ASP A 50 -12.02 -13.28 14.37
CA ASP A 50 -10.64 -13.39 13.93
C ASP A 50 -10.18 -12.16 13.11
N GLU A 51 -8.86 -11.90 13.14
CA GLU A 51 -8.26 -10.86 12.32
C GLU A 51 -8.26 -11.27 10.84
N ILE A 52 -8.65 -10.33 9.98
CA ILE A 52 -8.68 -10.52 8.53
C ILE A 52 -7.57 -9.70 7.90
N TRP A 53 -6.74 -10.37 7.13
CA TRP A 53 -5.67 -9.78 6.33
C TRP A 53 -6.09 -9.71 4.88
N VAL A 54 -5.81 -8.58 4.22
CA VAL A 54 -6.16 -8.36 2.82
C VAL A 54 -4.86 -8.31 2.01
N ASP A 55 -4.70 -9.21 1.05
CA ASP A 55 -3.56 -9.20 0.14
C ASP A 55 -3.70 -8.13 -0.95
N ALA A 56 -2.66 -7.95 -1.77
CA ALA A 56 -2.64 -6.95 -2.84
C ALA A 56 -3.69 -7.20 -3.95
N TYR A 57 -4.23 -8.42 -4.03
CA TYR A 57 -5.29 -8.81 -4.96
C TYR A 57 -6.69 -8.70 -4.34
N GLY A 58 -6.80 -8.19 -3.11
CA GLY A 58 -8.07 -8.00 -2.41
C GLY A 58 -8.62 -9.26 -1.74
N LYS A 59 -7.83 -10.34 -1.64
CA LYS A 59 -8.29 -11.57 -1.00
C LYS A 59 -8.19 -11.49 0.52
N HIS A 60 -9.27 -11.91 1.18
CA HIS A 60 -9.34 -12.00 2.64
C HIS A 60 -8.73 -13.31 3.12
N LEU A 61 -7.82 -13.22 4.08
CA LEU A 61 -7.03 -14.33 4.59
C LEU A 61 -6.89 -14.25 6.10
N THR A 62 -6.83 -15.41 6.74
CA THR A 62 -6.26 -15.55 8.09
C THR A 62 -4.75 -15.28 8.05
N GLN A 63 -4.15 -15.08 9.23
CA GLN A 63 -2.71 -14.85 9.32
C GLN A 63 -1.90 -16.04 8.79
N GLU A 64 -2.33 -17.26 9.09
CA GLU A 64 -1.70 -18.51 8.68
C GLU A 64 -1.79 -18.71 7.17
N GLU A 65 -2.96 -18.45 6.57
CA GLU A 65 -3.14 -18.52 5.12
C GLU A 65 -2.29 -17.49 4.39
N PHE A 66 -2.17 -16.28 4.95
CA PHE A 66 -1.31 -15.24 4.39
C PHE A 66 0.16 -15.68 4.39
N LYS A 67 0.63 -16.22 5.52
CA LYS A 67 2.00 -16.77 5.67
C LYS A 67 2.26 -17.88 4.66
N LEU A 68 1.33 -18.82 4.53
CA LEU A 68 1.46 -19.93 3.60
C LEU A 68 1.51 -19.46 2.14
N ARG A 69 0.69 -18.47 1.77
CA ARG A 69 0.62 -17.97 0.40
C ARG A 69 1.80 -17.10 0.01
N HIS A 70 2.18 -16.15 0.86
CA HIS A 70 3.15 -15.11 0.50
C HIS A 70 4.53 -15.32 1.13
N GLY A 71 4.69 -16.26 2.05
CA GLY A 71 5.95 -16.51 2.76
C GLY A 71 6.34 -15.40 3.75
N VAL A 72 5.42 -14.49 4.07
CA VAL A 72 5.64 -13.32 4.92
C VAL A 72 4.63 -13.32 6.07
N ASP A 73 5.07 -12.94 7.28
CA ASP A 73 4.16 -12.67 8.39
C ASP A 73 3.47 -11.31 8.18
N PRO A 74 2.15 -11.28 7.93
CA PRO A 74 1.46 -10.04 7.63
C PRO A 74 1.46 -9.08 8.83
N ALA A 75 1.55 -9.57 10.07
CA ALA A 75 1.59 -8.71 11.25
C ALA A 75 2.90 -7.90 11.32
N LEU A 76 4.04 -8.56 11.09
CA LEU A 76 5.35 -7.89 11.05
C LEU A 76 5.44 -6.90 9.89
N ALA A 77 4.98 -7.31 8.71
CA ALA A 77 4.94 -6.44 7.53
C ALA A 77 4.06 -5.21 7.78
N TRP A 78 2.90 -5.39 8.42
CA TRP A 78 1.98 -4.30 8.72
C TRP A 78 2.54 -3.30 9.75
N GLU A 79 3.28 -3.76 10.76
CA GLU A 79 3.99 -2.86 11.67
C GLU A 79 5.05 -2.03 10.93
N ALA A 80 5.81 -2.64 10.02
CA ALA A 80 6.77 -1.91 9.19
C ALA A 80 6.08 -0.85 8.31
N ILE A 81 4.94 -1.19 7.69
CA ILE A 81 4.12 -0.27 6.90
C ILE A 81 3.64 0.91 7.77
N LYS A 82 3.12 0.63 8.97
CA LYS A 82 2.69 1.67 9.91
C LYS A 82 3.84 2.58 10.31
N GLN A 83 5.02 2.03 10.57
CA GLN A 83 6.19 2.80 10.94
C GLN A 83 6.69 3.68 9.78
N TYR A 84 6.70 3.14 8.56
CA TYR A 84 7.01 3.92 7.36
C TYR A 84 6.03 5.09 7.18
N ARG A 85 4.72 4.83 7.31
CA ARG A 85 3.68 5.87 7.23
C ARG A 85 3.83 6.94 8.31
N LYS A 86 4.21 6.58 9.54
CA LYS A 86 4.48 7.55 10.61
C LYS A 86 5.69 8.44 10.32
N THR A 87 6.73 7.89 9.71
CA THR A 87 8.01 8.59 9.47
C THR A 87 7.99 9.42 8.18
N HIS A 88 7.22 8.99 7.17
CA HIS A 88 7.19 9.60 5.83
C HIS A 88 5.83 10.21 5.46
N GLY A 89 4.77 9.88 6.19
CA GLY A 89 3.44 10.48 6.02
C GLY A 89 3.42 11.91 6.57
N LYS A 90 3.85 12.86 5.75
CA LYS A 90 3.54 14.28 5.99
C LYS A 90 2.01 14.41 5.98
N GLY A 91 1.45 14.71 7.16
CA GLY A 91 0.02 14.59 7.43
C GLY A 91 -0.87 15.32 6.42
N VAL A 92 -1.92 14.64 5.97
CA VAL A 92 -3.12 15.30 5.48
C VAL A 92 -3.71 16.05 6.67
N ARG A 93 -3.33 17.32 6.84
CA ARG A 93 -4.00 18.22 7.78
C ARG A 93 -5.39 18.48 7.20
N ILE A 94 -6.41 17.79 7.71
CA ILE A 94 -7.79 18.20 7.47
C ILE A 94 -7.92 19.59 8.10
N LEU A 95 -7.94 20.62 7.25
CA LEU A 95 -8.30 21.97 7.67
C LEU A 95 -9.73 21.88 8.18
N LYS A 96 -9.91 21.96 9.50
CA LYS A 96 -11.23 22.22 10.09
C LYS A 96 -11.63 23.62 9.66
N GLY A 97 -12.62 23.70 8.77
CA GLY A 97 -13.40 24.92 8.54
C GLY A 97 -14.30 25.23 9.72
#